data_AF-A0A926BCL7-F1
#
_entry.id   AF-A0A926BCL7-F1
#
_cell.length_a   1.000
_cell.length_b   1.000
_cell.length_c   1.000
_cell.angle_alpha   90.00
_cell.angle_beta   90.00
_cell.angle_gamma   90.00
#
_symmetry.space_group_name_H-M   'P 1'
#
loop_
_entity.id
_entity.type
_entity.pdbx_description
1 polymer ?
#
loop_
_entity_poly.entity_id
_entity_poly.type
_entity_poly.pdbx_seq_one_letter_code
_entity_poly.pdbx_strand_id
1 'polypeptide(L)'
;NAPTTFVLENAGDDPWLADRKDKQEAERRKAGTVFLGTANGQDSRLAAADWISPRYVGSSLDGDIAPGSSGKFAVSLRAPADFLGEITETFRLVNVPPAPRQPVPFGSMMTLSVRVEPWDITVPLSTVAPPGWNVKTMPDGARVYWRKSVPGAKQRTAPAPQPVVWETNLPLPGDWDVYVRFPGGSGRTSSASYGVNDPNRTQTTLDQRVGGSGWRKVGRYRFETGGSVPASAGNTFASALPGKPLVQATVILEGDAATPGVLAAGDVRFVGPFPEQKLLAAPEGFSCRGWRTAPAPHPVRRSPTETPRFWCPVSVSRRAAKNYAVSAEDR
;
A
#
# COMPACT_ATOMS: atom_id res chain seq x y z
N ASN A 1 6.57 -12.71 4.88
CA ASN A 1 5.78 -12.95 6.10
C ASN A 1 6.57 -13.89 6.99
N ALA A 2 7.48 -13.37 7.81
CA ALA A 2 8.08 -14.17 8.88
C ALA A 2 7.06 -14.28 10.02
N PRO A 3 6.86 -15.45 10.63
CA PRO A 3 5.99 -15.58 11.80
C PRO A 3 6.56 -14.77 12.97
N THR A 4 5.68 -14.16 13.76
CA THR A 4 6.03 -13.53 15.04
C THR A 4 5.83 -14.56 16.15
N THR A 5 6.82 -14.73 17.03
CA THR A 5 6.75 -15.70 18.12
C THR A 5 6.66 -15.00 19.46
N PHE A 6 5.63 -15.31 20.24
CA PHE A 6 5.51 -14.95 21.65
C PHE A 6 5.98 -16.13 22.51
N VAL A 7 6.87 -15.87 23.46
CA VAL A 7 7.28 -16.86 24.46
C VAL A 7 6.60 -16.50 25.77
N LEU A 8 5.76 -17.39 26.29
CA LEU A 8 4.94 -17.16 27.48
C LEU A 8 5.13 -18.28 28.48
N GLU A 9 5.20 -17.92 29.75
CA GLU A 9 5.32 -18.85 30.88
C GLU A 9 3.95 -19.15 31.49
N ASN A 10 3.66 -20.44 31.69
CA ASN A 10 2.48 -20.88 32.42
C ASN A 10 2.71 -20.80 33.92
N ALA A 11 2.46 -19.63 34.50
CA ALA A 11 2.52 -19.41 35.95
C ALA A 11 1.28 -19.91 36.71
N GLY A 12 0.32 -20.55 36.04
CA GLY A 12 -0.88 -21.13 36.67
C GLY A 12 -0.69 -22.58 37.07
N ASP A 13 -1.68 -23.13 37.79
CA ASP A 13 -1.66 -24.52 38.26
C ASP A 13 -2.19 -25.53 37.21
N ASP A 14 -2.88 -25.04 36.18
CA ASP A 14 -3.47 -25.85 35.12
C ASP A 14 -2.59 -25.88 33.86
N PRO A 15 -2.39 -27.03 33.20
CA PRO A 15 -1.66 -27.10 31.94
C PRO A 15 -2.42 -26.39 30.80
N TRP A 16 -1.70 -25.72 29.91
CA TRP A 16 -2.28 -25.17 28.68
C TRP A 16 -2.24 -26.23 27.59
N LEU A 17 -3.40 -26.69 27.16
CA LEU A 17 -3.50 -27.73 26.13
C LEU A 17 -3.40 -27.13 24.74
N ALA A 18 -2.60 -27.74 23.86
CA ALA A 18 -2.52 -27.38 22.44
C ALA A 18 -3.77 -27.83 21.69
N ASP A 19 -4.21 -27.08 20.66
CA ASP A 19 -5.31 -27.53 19.80
C ASP A 19 -4.84 -28.69 18.91
N ARG A 20 -5.36 -29.89 19.19
CA ARG A 20 -5.15 -31.08 18.36
C ARG A 20 -6.40 -31.33 17.52
N LYS A 21 -6.20 -31.70 16.24
CA LYS A 21 -7.30 -31.92 15.28
C LYS A 21 -8.04 -33.26 15.47
N ASP A 22 -7.64 -34.06 16.43
CA ASP A 22 -8.05 -35.46 16.55
C ASP A 22 -9.40 -35.57 17.29
N LYS A 23 -10.36 -36.29 16.69
CA LYS A 23 -11.73 -36.46 17.22
C LYS A 23 -11.81 -37.02 18.64
N GLN A 24 -10.86 -37.87 19.06
CA GLN A 24 -10.81 -38.41 20.44
C GLN A 24 -10.36 -37.35 21.47
N GLU A 25 -9.62 -36.32 21.05
CA GLU A 25 -9.23 -35.20 21.91
C GLU A 25 -10.37 -34.18 22.07
N ALA A 26 -11.35 -34.17 21.14
CA ALA A 26 -12.55 -33.34 21.26
C ALA A 26 -13.39 -33.65 22.50
N GLU A 27 -13.27 -34.87 23.04
CA GLU A 27 -13.86 -35.29 24.32
C GLU A 27 -12.99 -34.87 25.53
N ARG A 28 -11.66 -34.80 25.37
CA ARG A 28 -10.73 -34.25 26.38
C ARG A 28 -10.84 -32.72 26.52
N ARG A 29 -11.46 -32.02 25.56
CA ARG A 29 -11.78 -30.57 25.58
C ARG A 29 -12.61 -30.10 26.78
N LYS A 30 -12.98 -30.96 27.73
CA LYS A 30 -13.48 -30.55 29.06
C LYS A 30 -12.50 -29.63 29.80
N ALA A 31 -11.21 -29.73 29.54
CA ALA A 31 -10.19 -28.76 29.94
C ALA A 31 -10.03 -27.72 28.83
N GLY A 32 -10.39 -26.46 29.10
CA GLY A 32 -10.48 -25.42 28.07
C GLY A 32 -9.15 -25.17 27.35
N THR A 33 -9.23 -25.03 26.03
CA THR A 33 -8.06 -24.79 25.17
C THR A 33 -7.62 -23.34 25.30
N VAL A 34 -6.31 -23.09 25.31
CA VAL A 34 -5.75 -21.74 25.42
C VAL A 34 -5.39 -21.21 24.03
N PHE A 35 -5.93 -20.04 23.71
CA PHE A 35 -5.65 -19.32 22.48
C PHE A 35 -5.01 -17.97 22.77
N LEU A 36 -4.36 -17.40 21.76
CA LEU A 36 -4.03 -15.98 21.76
C LEU A 36 -5.22 -15.22 21.15
N GLY A 37 -5.89 -14.38 21.93
CA GLY A 37 -7.02 -13.57 21.47
C GLY A 37 -6.74 -12.08 21.51
N THR A 38 -7.56 -11.28 20.82
CA THR A 38 -7.53 -9.82 20.96
C THR A 38 -7.97 -9.43 22.38
N ALA A 39 -7.22 -8.54 23.05
CA ALA A 39 -7.38 -8.28 24.48
C ALA A 39 -8.77 -7.73 24.86
N ASN A 40 -9.44 -7.05 23.92
CA ASN A 40 -10.74 -6.42 24.13
C ASN A 40 -11.91 -7.22 23.51
N GLY A 41 -11.66 -8.42 22.99
CA GLY A 41 -12.66 -9.21 22.26
C GLY A 41 -13.21 -8.51 21.01
N GLN A 42 -12.51 -7.47 20.53
CA GLN A 42 -12.81 -6.76 19.28
C GLN A 42 -12.20 -7.53 18.11
N ASP A 43 -12.79 -7.40 16.93
CA ASP A 43 -12.22 -8.00 15.74
C ASP A 43 -10.90 -7.29 15.41
N SER A 44 -9.87 -8.09 15.20
CA SER A 44 -8.56 -7.64 14.75
C SER A 44 -8.65 -7.02 13.35
N ARG A 45 -7.86 -5.98 13.11
CA ARG A 45 -7.57 -5.46 11.77
C ARG A 45 -6.54 -6.30 11.06
N LEU A 46 -5.65 -6.95 11.80
CA LEU A 46 -4.78 -8.00 11.27
C LEU A 46 -5.60 -9.26 11.00
N ALA A 47 -5.19 -10.03 9.99
CA ALA A 47 -5.81 -11.32 9.68
C ALA A 47 -4.72 -12.37 9.48
N ALA A 48 -5.04 -13.64 9.66
CA ALA A 48 -4.22 -14.70 9.09
C ALA A 48 -5.04 -15.94 8.76
N ALA A 49 -4.49 -16.76 7.85
CA ALA A 49 -5.20 -17.90 7.29
C ALA A 49 -5.49 -19.00 8.32
N ASP A 50 -4.72 -19.03 9.41
CA ASP A 50 -4.79 -19.97 10.52
C ASP A 50 -5.59 -19.45 11.72
N TRP A 51 -6.20 -18.26 11.64
CA TRP A 51 -7.05 -17.73 12.71
C TRP A 51 -8.40 -18.46 12.73
N ILE A 52 -8.81 -18.88 13.92
CA ILE A 52 -10.10 -19.58 14.13
C ILE A 52 -11.26 -18.58 14.03
N SER A 53 -11.01 -17.32 14.38
CA SER A 53 -11.92 -16.20 14.19
C SER A 53 -11.15 -14.87 14.14
N PRO A 54 -11.76 -13.75 13.73
CA PRO A 54 -11.15 -12.41 13.82
C PRO A 54 -10.69 -12.00 15.23
N ARG A 55 -11.08 -12.75 16.27
CA ARG A 55 -10.75 -12.50 17.67
C ARG A 55 -9.76 -13.48 18.27
N TYR A 56 -9.55 -14.63 17.61
CA TYR A 56 -8.74 -15.74 18.13
C TYR A 56 -7.74 -16.19 17.08
N VAL A 57 -6.48 -15.93 17.37
CA VAL A 57 -5.35 -16.44 16.61
C VAL A 57 -5.27 -17.95 16.88
N GLY A 58 -5.21 -18.75 15.82
CA GLY A 58 -5.08 -20.20 15.95
C GLY A 58 -3.90 -20.56 16.84
N SER A 59 -4.09 -21.51 17.75
CA SER A 59 -3.05 -21.93 18.68
C SER A 59 -2.05 -22.82 17.95
N SER A 60 -0.96 -22.26 17.41
CA SER A 60 0.23 -23.09 17.14
C SER A 60 1.04 -23.20 18.44
N LEU A 61 0.41 -23.77 19.46
CA LEU A 61 1.13 -24.27 20.62
C LEU A 61 1.93 -25.49 20.15
N ASP A 62 3.25 -25.45 20.33
CA ASP A 62 4.15 -26.58 20.00
C ASP A 62 4.06 -27.67 21.08
N GLY A 63 2.83 -28.14 21.35
CA GLY A 63 2.50 -29.06 22.43
C GLY A 63 1.91 -28.41 23.68
N ASP A 64 1.52 -29.26 24.62
CA ASP A 64 0.92 -28.86 25.89
C ASP A 64 1.97 -28.20 26.79
N ILE A 65 1.60 -27.15 27.52
CA ILE A 65 2.50 -26.41 28.42
C ILE A 65 2.11 -26.69 29.87
N ALA A 66 2.96 -27.44 30.57
CA ALA A 66 2.78 -27.73 31.98
C ALA A 66 2.91 -26.45 32.86
N PRO A 67 2.32 -26.45 34.07
CA PRO A 67 2.61 -25.44 35.09
C PRO A 67 4.12 -25.22 35.28
N GLY A 68 4.52 -23.95 35.40
CA GLY A 68 5.92 -23.51 35.52
C GLY A 68 6.76 -23.65 34.24
N SER A 69 6.19 -24.12 33.13
CA SER A 69 6.91 -24.24 31.86
C SER A 69 6.63 -23.04 30.94
N SER A 70 7.57 -22.75 30.05
CA SER A 70 7.37 -21.80 28.96
C SER A 70 6.94 -22.50 27.68
N GLY A 71 6.08 -21.86 26.90
CA GLY A 71 5.77 -22.31 25.54
C GLY A 71 5.76 -21.16 24.54
N LYS A 72 5.75 -21.54 23.26
CA LYS A 72 5.84 -20.63 22.12
C LYS A 72 4.51 -20.57 21.40
N PHE A 73 4.04 -19.35 21.18
CA PHE A 73 2.91 -19.05 20.30
C PHE A 73 3.48 -18.39 19.05
N ALA A 74 3.55 -19.13 17.94
CA ALA A 74 3.88 -18.55 16.65
C ALA A 74 2.60 -18.05 15.98
N VAL A 75 2.62 -16.82 15.50
CA VAL A 75 1.50 -16.24 14.76
C VAL A 75 1.99 -15.75 13.41
N SER A 76 1.32 -16.20 12.36
CA SER A 76 1.41 -15.51 11.07
C SER A 76 0.42 -14.36 11.08
N LEU A 77 0.81 -13.22 10.53
CA LEU A 77 -0.03 -12.03 10.48
C LEU A 77 0.00 -11.45 9.08
N ARG A 78 -1.16 -10.98 8.62
CA ARG A 78 -1.36 -10.25 7.38
C ARG A 78 -2.02 -8.93 7.74
N ALA A 79 -1.31 -7.85 7.44
CA ALA A 79 -1.89 -6.52 7.51
C ALA A 79 -2.98 -6.34 6.44
N PRO A 80 -4.02 -5.53 6.71
CA PRO A 80 -5.00 -5.14 5.72
C PRO A 80 -4.32 -4.47 4.52
N ALA A 81 -4.68 -4.87 3.30
CA ALA A 81 -4.17 -4.27 2.07
C ALA A 81 -4.70 -2.84 1.85
N ASP A 82 -5.79 -2.49 2.53
CA ASP A 82 -6.45 -1.19 2.53
C ASP A 82 -6.05 -0.33 3.76
N PHE A 83 -4.86 -0.53 4.30
CA PHE A 83 -4.36 0.32 5.38
C PHE A 83 -2.90 0.68 5.16
N LEU A 84 -2.57 1.95 5.42
CA LEU A 84 -1.19 2.44 5.48
C LEU A 84 -0.98 3.11 6.83
N GLY A 85 0.20 2.92 7.41
CA GLY A 85 0.57 3.45 8.72
C GLY A 85 0.71 2.37 9.77
N GLU A 86 0.66 2.77 11.03
CA GLU A 86 0.85 1.87 12.16
C GLU A 86 -0.46 1.24 12.62
N ILE A 87 -0.45 -0.10 12.74
CA ILE A 87 -1.49 -0.90 13.38
C ILE A 87 -0.92 -1.37 14.70
N THR A 88 -1.52 -0.92 15.80
CA THR A 88 -1.20 -1.40 17.14
C THR A 88 -2.35 -2.25 17.64
N GLU A 89 -2.05 -3.50 17.97
CA GLU A 89 -3.02 -4.43 18.54
C GLU A 89 -2.50 -5.03 19.83
N THR A 90 -3.42 -5.20 20.78
CA THR A 90 -3.15 -5.84 22.04
C THR A 90 -3.73 -7.25 22.04
N PHE A 91 -2.91 -8.22 22.36
CA PHE A 91 -3.27 -9.63 22.50
C PHE A 91 -3.23 -10.06 23.95
N ARG A 92 -3.97 -11.12 24.27
CA ARG A 92 -4.03 -11.73 25.59
C ARG A 92 -4.33 -13.22 25.46
N LEU A 93 -3.87 -14.03 26.42
CA LEU A 93 -4.28 -15.43 26.47
C LEU A 93 -5.76 -15.53 26.80
N VAL A 94 -6.47 -16.45 26.15
CA VAL A 94 -7.89 -16.70 26.36
C VAL A 94 -8.10 -18.19 26.54
N ASN A 95 -8.65 -18.57 27.68
CA ASN A 95 -9.11 -19.93 27.93
C ASN A 95 -10.52 -20.07 27.34
N VAL A 96 -10.71 -20.99 26.40
CA VAL A 96 -12.01 -21.28 25.78
C VAL A 96 -12.56 -22.58 26.38
N PRO A 97 -13.40 -22.51 27.44
CA PRO A 97 -14.02 -23.68 28.01
C PRO A 97 -15.05 -24.29 27.05
N PRO A 98 -15.48 -25.55 27.28
CA PRO A 98 -16.63 -26.12 26.57
C PRO A 98 -17.86 -25.23 26.65
N ALA A 99 -18.61 -25.16 25.55
CA ALA A 99 -19.93 -24.55 25.56
C ALA A 99 -20.81 -25.14 26.69
N PRO A 100 -21.60 -24.32 27.39
CA PRO A 100 -21.97 -22.93 27.06
C PRO A 100 -21.10 -21.85 27.73
N ARG A 101 -19.98 -22.21 28.37
CA ARG A 101 -19.19 -21.23 29.11
C ARG A 101 -18.52 -20.24 28.15
N GLN A 102 -18.43 -18.98 28.58
CA GLN A 102 -17.79 -17.93 27.80
C GLN A 102 -16.26 -18.04 27.88
N PRO A 103 -15.54 -17.65 26.81
CA PRO A 103 -14.08 -17.50 26.84
C PRO A 103 -13.63 -16.54 27.95
N VAL A 104 -12.59 -16.93 28.69
CA VAL A 104 -12.06 -16.17 29.84
C VAL A 104 -10.63 -15.69 29.53
N PRO A 105 -10.41 -14.37 29.35
CA PRO A 105 -9.07 -13.83 29.13
C PRO A 105 -8.23 -13.84 30.42
N PHE A 106 -6.95 -14.16 30.31
CA PHE A 106 -6.02 -14.24 31.45
C PHE A 106 -4.59 -13.87 31.05
N GLY A 107 -3.70 -13.74 32.05
CA GLY A 107 -2.30 -13.35 31.85
C GLY A 107 -2.11 -11.88 31.46
N SER A 108 -0.88 -11.53 31.07
CA SER A 108 -0.50 -10.17 30.66
C SER A 108 -0.98 -9.81 29.25
N MET A 109 -1.15 -8.51 28.99
CA MET A 109 -1.38 -8.01 27.63
C MET A 109 -0.06 -7.92 26.88
N MET A 110 -0.06 -8.36 25.62
CA MET A 110 1.05 -8.22 24.68
C MET A 110 0.67 -7.19 23.64
N THR A 111 1.52 -6.21 23.36
CA THR A 111 1.28 -5.24 22.31
C THR A 111 2.12 -5.58 21.09
N LEU A 112 1.48 -5.61 19.94
CA LEU A 112 2.13 -5.73 18.65
C LEU A 112 1.89 -4.44 17.85
N SER A 113 2.96 -3.82 17.38
CA SER A 113 2.90 -2.73 16.40
C SER A 113 3.41 -3.22 15.05
N VAL A 114 2.59 -3.06 14.02
CA VAL A 114 2.93 -3.34 12.63
C VAL A 114 2.82 -2.05 11.84
N ARG A 115 3.90 -1.62 11.18
CA ARG A 115 3.83 -0.52 10.22
C ARG A 115 3.61 -1.08 8.82
N VAL A 116 2.50 -0.68 8.20
CA VAL A 116 2.15 -1.00 6.82
C VAL A 116 2.60 0.14 5.93
N GLU A 117 3.53 -0.16 5.03
CA GLU A 117 4.06 0.79 4.06
C GLU A 117 3.55 0.44 2.66
N PRO A 118 3.36 1.42 1.77
CA PRO A 118 3.04 1.12 0.38
C PRO A 118 4.23 0.36 -0.23
N TRP A 119 3.94 -0.57 -1.14
CA TRP A 119 4.99 -1.19 -1.92
C TRP A 119 5.70 -0.11 -2.74
N ASP A 120 7.01 -0.27 -2.88
CA ASP A 120 7.85 0.59 -3.67
C ASP A 120 8.66 -0.25 -4.65
N ILE A 121 8.16 -0.36 -5.88
CA ILE A 121 8.72 -1.23 -6.91
C ILE A 121 9.38 -0.35 -7.97
N THR A 122 10.70 -0.48 -8.13
CA THR A 122 11.43 0.16 -9.22
C THR A 122 11.73 -0.84 -10.32
N VAL A 123 11.28 -0.54 -11.54
CA VAL A 123 11.58 -1.26 -12.77
C VAL A 123 12.68 -0.47 -13.48
N PRO A 124 13.92 -0.98 -13.50
CA PRO A 124 15.00 -0.30 -14.19
C PRO A 124 14.75 -0.28 -15.70
N LEU A 125 15.31 0.72 -16.39
CA LEU A 125 15.35 0.68 -17.85
C LEU A 125 16.08 -0.59 -18.32
N SER A 126 15.49 -1.31 -19.28
CA SER A 126 16.16 -2.45 -19.92
C SER A 126 17.49 -2.00 -20.54
N THR A 127 18.50 -2.86 -20.46
CA THR A 127 19.78 -2.64 -21.15
C THR A 127 19.65 -2.82 -22.67
N VAL A 128 18.57 -3.48 -23.13
CA VAL A 128 18.28 -3.70 -24.55
C VAL A 128 17.32 -2.63 -25.06
N ALA A 129 17.84 -1.72 -25.88
CA ALA A 129 17.04 -0.73 -26.59
C ALA A 129 16.18 -1.36 -27.71
N PRO A 130 14.92 -0.93 -27.89
CA PRO A 130 14.10 -1.26 -29.04
C PRO A 130 14.76 -0.81 -30.34
N PRO A 131 14.40 -1.42 -31.47
CA PRO A 131 14.85 -0.98 -32.78
C PRO A 131 14.65 0.53 -32.97
N GLY A 132 15.71 1.22 -33.41
CA GLY A 132 15.70 2.68 -33.63
C GLY A 132 16.10 3.53 -32.42
N TRP A 133 16.38 2.93 -31.28
CA TRP A 133 16.90 3.61 -30.09
C TRP A 133 18.39 3.30 -29.87
N ASN A 134 19.17 4.31 -29.50
CA ASN A 134 20.58 4.12 -29.13
C ASN A 134 20.71 4.07 -27.62
N VAL A 135 21.29 3.00 -27.09
CA VAL A 135 21.74 2.89 -25.69
C VAL A 135 22.90 3.85 -25.48
N LYS A 136 22.84 4.71 -24.47
CA LYS A 136 23.98 5.47 -23.98
C LYS A 136 24.10 5.32 -22.48
N THR A 137 25.27 4.88 -22.05
CA THR A 137 25.62 4.84 -20.63
C THR A 137 26.03 6.24 -20.18
N MET A 138 25.54 6.66 -19.02
CA MET A 138 25.96 7.89 -18.35
C MET A 138 27.42 7.78 -17.89
N PRO A 139 28.12 8.91 -17.66
CA PRO A 139 29.48 8.92 -17.15
C PRO A 139 29.66 8.21 -15.80
N ASP A 140 28.58 8.07 -15.02
CA ASP A 140 28.60 7.35 -13.74
C ASP A 140 28.57 5.83 -13.89
N GLY A 141 28.49 5.30 -15.12
CA GLY A 141 28.46 3.87 -15.42
C GLY A 141 27.18 3.14 -14.98
N ALA A 142 26.37 3.75 -14.11
CA ALA A 142 25.24 3.11 -13.46
C ALA A 142 23.92 3.30 -14.23
N ARG A 143 23.84 4.29 -15.14
CA ARG A 143 22.58 4.64 -15.80
C ARG A 143 22.66 4.47 -17.31
N VAL A 144 21.71 3.72 -17.85
CA VAL A 144 21.45 3.64 -19.29
C VAL A 144 20.30 4.60 -19.62
N TYR A 145 20.43 5.36 -20.70
CA TYR A 145 19.27 5.99 -21.32
C TYR A 145 19.26 5.71 -22.80
N TRP A 146 18.07 5.68 -23.37
CA TRP A 146 17.90 5.54 -24.79
C TRP A 146 17.75 6.93 -25.43
N ARG A 147 18.42 7.14 -26.56
CA ARG A 147 18.30 8.37 -27.36
C ARG A 147 17.92 8.04 -28.80
N LYS A 148 16.98 8.82 -29.34
CA LYS A 148 16.75 8.88 -30.78
C LYS A 148 17.66 9.96 -31.37
N SER A 149 18.65 9.55 -32.14
CA SER A 149 19.48 10.49 -32.90
C SER A 149 18.68 10.91 -34.12
N VAL A 150 18.41 12.20 -34.29
CA VAL A 150 17.97 12.73 -35.59
C VAL A 150 18.97 13.80 -36.06
N PRO A 151 20.07 13.42 -36.72
CA PRO A 151 20.93 14.41 -37.36
C PRO A 151 21.05 14.13 -38.87
N GLY A 152 20.51 15.04 -39.70
CA GLY A 152 20.99 15.31 -41.08
C GLY A 152 20.88 14.21 -42.15
N ALA A 153 20.38 13.01 -41.86
CA ALA A 153 20.20 11.99 -42.89
C ALA A 153 18.96 12.30 -43.73
N LYS A 154 19.12 12.40 -45.05
CA LYS A 154 18.01 12.28 -46.02
C LYS A 154 17.22 11.01 -45.67
N GLN A 155 16.09 11.20 -45.00
CA GLN A 155 15.32 10.17 -44.32
C GLN A 155 14.58 9.31 -45.35
N ARG A 156 15.26 8.31 -45.92
CA ARG A 156 14.61 7.25 -46.70
C ARG A 156 13.95 6.30 -45.71
N THR A 157 12.63 6.38 -45.60
CA THR A 157 11.73 5.27 -45.18
C THR A 157 12.15 4.52 -43.90
N ALA A 158 12.62 5.22 -42.87
CA ALA A 158 12.83 4.57 -41.58
C ALA A 158 11.46 4.19 -40.99
N PRO A 159 11.28 2.95 -40.48
CA PRO A 159 10.03 2.54 -39.85
C PRO A 159 9.67 3.46 -38.69
N ALA A 160 8.36 3.60 -38.45
CA ALA A 160 7.87 4.39 -37.33
C ALA A 160 8.57 3.94 -36.03
N PRO A 161 9.01 4.89 -35.18
CA PRO A 161 9.69 4.56 -33.95
C PRO A 161 8.79 3.68 -33.07
N GLN A 162 9.33 2.57 -32.59
CA GLN A 162 8.64 1.74 -31.61
C GLN A 162 8.65 2.42 -30.25
N PRO A 163 7.55 2.35 -29.48
CA PRO A 163 7.51 2.89 -28.13
C PRO A 163 8.45 2.13 -27.20
N VAL A 164 8.85 2.77 -26.11
CA VAL A 164 9.52 2.09 -25.01
C VAL A 164 8.46 1.54 -24.07
N VAL A 165 8.57 0.27 -23.74
CA VAL A 165 7.61 -0.44 -22.88
C VAL A 165 8.33 -0.94 -21.62
N TRP A 166 7.78 -0.61 -20.46
CA TRP A 166 8.16 -1.20 -19.18
C TRP A 166 7.04 -2.09 -18.68
N GLU A 167 7.36 -3.32 -18.31
CA GLU A 167 6.41 -4.28 -17.77
C GLU A 167 6.82 -4.72 -16.37
N THR A 168 5.85 -4.85 -15.47
CA THR A 168 6.09 -5.44 -14.16
C THR A 168 4.84 -6.15 -13.63
N ASN A 169 5.07 -7.09 -12.72
CA ASN A 169 4.03 -7.79 -11.99
C ASN A 169 3.84 -7.11 -10.64
N LEU A 170 2.69 -6.47 -10.43
CA LEU A 170 2.31 -5.90 -9.16
C LEU A 170 1.77 -7.00 -8.23
N PRO A 171 2.18 -7.02 -6.95
CA PRO A 171 1.82 -8.07 -6.01
C PRO A 171 0.35 -8.02 -5.57
N LEU A 172 -0.31 -6.87 -5.73
CA LEU A 172 -1.67 -6.63 -5.27
C LEU A 172 -2.41 -5.71 -6.25
N PRO A 173 -3.73 -5.93 -6.47
CA PRO A 173 -4.59 -4.97 -7.13
C PRO A 173 -4.79 -3.72 -6.26
N GLY A 174 -5.23 -2.61 -6.88
CA GLY A 174 -5.59 -1.37 -6.19
C GLY A 174 -5.10 -0.13 -6.93
N ASP A 175 -5.08 1.01 -6.24
CA ASP A 175 -4.65 2.29 -6.82
C ASP A 175 -3.14 2.48 -6.62
N TRP A 176 -2.38 2.67 -7.69
CA TRP A 176 -0.94 2.85 -7.65
C TRP A 176 -0.56 4.22 -8.22
N ASP A 177 0.36 4.90 -7.55
CA ASP A 177 1.04 6.06 -8.13
C ASP A 177 2.18 5.55 -9.01
N VAL A 178 2.18 5.97 -10.27
CA VAL A 178 3.22 5.64 -11.25
C VAL A 178 4.13 6.85 -11.42
N TYR A 179 5.43 6.60 -11.32
CA TYR A 179 6.48 7.60 -11.48
C TYR A 179 7.46 7.15 -12.56
N VAL A 180 8.04 8.14 -13.25
CA VAL A 180 9.15 7.92 -14.19
C VAL A 180 10.33 8.77 -13.77
N ARG A 181 11.53 8.28 -14.05
CA ARG A 181 12.77 9.02 -13.90
C ARG A 181 13.49 9.01 -15.23
N PHE A 182 13.89 10.18 -15.72
CA PHE A 182 14.60 10.32 -16.98
C PHE A 182 15.72 11.35 -16.83
N PRO A 183 16.79 11.27 -17.64
CA PRO A 183 17.84 12.27 -17.62
C PRO A 183 17.38 13.56 -18.30
N GLY A 184 17.48 14.66 -17.56
CA GLY A 184 17.11 15.98 -18.04
C GLY A 184 18.19 16.60 -18.92
N GLY A 185 17.82 17.59 -19.72
CA GLY A 185 18.75 18.39 -20.49
C GLY A 185 18.06 19.33 -21.47
N SER A 186 18.70 20.46 -21.80
CA SER A 186 18.14 21.46 -22.70
C SER A 186 17.81 20.92 -24.10
N GLY A 187 18.52 19.89 -24.57
CA GLY A 187 18.26 19.20 -25.84
C GLY A 187 17.14 18.15 -25.82
N ARG A 188 16.37 18.05 -24.73
CA ARG A 188 15.27 17.08 -24.58
C ARG A 188 13.93 17.65 -25.04
N THR A 189 12.96 16.77 -25.29
CA THR A 189 11.59 17.19 -25.60
C THR A 189 10.91 17.80 -24.36
N SER A 190 10.06 18.81 -24.57
CA SER A 190 9.17 19.34 -23.52
C SER A 190 7.82 18.62 -23.45
N SER A 191 7.58 17.67 -24.34
CA SER A 191 6.29 17.02 -24.51
C SER A 191 6.44 15.51 -24.72
N ALA A 192 7.18 14.84 -23.83
CA ALA A 192 7.24 13.38 -23.83
C ALA A 192 5.89 12.80 -23.35
N SER A 193 5.24 11.96 -24.16
CA SER A 193 3.97 11.34 -23.82
C SER A 193 4.18 9.99 -23.12
N TYR A 194 3.62 9.85 -21.93
CA TYR A 194 3.64 8.62 -21.13
C TYR A 194 2.23 8.07 -21.01
N GLY A 195 2.01 6.86 -21.52
CA GLY A 195 0.79 6.09 -21.29
C GLY A 195 1.00 5.06 -20.21
N VAL A 196 -0.03 4.80 -19.41
CA VAL A 196 -0.15 3.58 -18.63
C VAL A 196 -1.28 2.78 -19.23
N ASN A 197 -1.07 1.47 -19.39
CA ASN A 197 -2.08 0.58 -19.93
C ASN A 197 -3.13 0.27 -18.86
N ASP A 198 -3.95 1.28 -18.55
CA ASP A 198 -5.13 1.17 -17.70
C ASP A 198 -6.40 1.11 -18.57
N PRO A 199 -7.57 0.74 -18.02
CA PRO A 199 -8.82 0.68 -18.79
C PRO A 199 -9.16 1.97 -19.53
N ASN A 200 -8.71 3.12 -19.03
CA ASN A 200 -8.97 4.44 -19.63
C ASN A 200 -7.87 4.91 -20.61
N ARG A 201 -6.75 4.19 -20.71
CA ARG A 201 -5.56 4.52 -21.52
C ARG A 201 -5.11 5.98 -21.35
N THR A 202 -4.99 6.44 -20.11
CA THR A 202 -4.68 7.85 -19.85
C THR A 202 -3.23 8.17 -20.22
N GLN A 203 -3.04 9.22 -21.04
CA GLN A 203 -1.72 9.75 -21.38
C GLN A 203 -1.37 10.98 -20.55
N THR A 204 -0.12 11.08 -20.10
CA THR A 204 0.44 12.25 -19.41
C THR A 204 1.66 12.76 -20.14
N THR A 205 1.68 14.06 -20.41
CA THR A 205 2.81 14.73 -21.03
C THR A 205 3.76 15.29 -19.98
N LEU A 206 5.05 14.96 -20.07
CA LEU A 206 6.09 15.47 -19.18
C LEU A 206 7.17 16.21 -19.96
N ASP A 207 7.61 17.35 -19.40
CA ASP A 207 8.77 18.09 -19.90
C ASP A 207 10.08 17.44 -19.44
N GLN A 208 10.85 16.90 -20.38
CA GLN A 208 12.14 16.26 -20.12
C GLN A 208 13.32 17.24 -20.07
N ARG A 209 13.09 18.53 -20.34
CA ARG A 209 14.12 19.56 -20.20
C ARG A 209 14.37 19.90 -18.73
N VAL A 210 13.34 19.75 -17.90
CA VAL A 210 13.35 20.06 -16.47
C VAL A 210 13.17 18.79 -15.62
N GLY A 211 13.90 18.67 -14.51
CA GLY A 211 13.67 17.59 -13.53
C GLY A 211 14.47 16.29 -13.71
N GLY A 212 15.64 16.37 -14.36
CA GLY A 212 16.44 15.23 -14.81
C GLY A 212 17.03 14.24 -13.80
N SER A 213 16.75 14.39 -12.51
CA SER A 213 17.28 13.52 -11.45
C SER A 213 16.20 12.99 -10.51
N GLY A 214 15.00 13.57 -10.53
CA GLY A 214 13.92 13.22 -9.62
C GLY A 214 12.89 12.27 -10.25
N TRP A 215 12.12 11.61 -9.38
CA TRP A 215 10.90 10.90 -9.79
C TRP A 215 9.81 11.90 -10.17
N ARG A 216 9.24 11.74 -11.36
CA ARG A 216 8.14 12.55 -11.88
C ARG A 216 6.88 11.70 -11.90
N LYS A 217 5.82 12.16 -11.23
CA LYS A 217 4.53 11.46 -11.22
C LYS A 217 3.93 11.51 -12.61
N VAL A 218 3.64 10.33 -13.16
CA VAL A 218 2.85 10.16 -14.38
C VAL A 218 1.37 10.29 -14.01
N GLY A 219 0.93 9.53 -13.01
CA GLY A 219 -0.47 9.56 -12.59
C GLY A 219 -0.75 8.60 -11.45
N ARG A 220 -2.03 8.49 -11.10
CA ARG A 220 -2.57 7.45 -10.23
C ARG A 220 -3.47 6.55 -11.07
N TYR A 221 -3.27 5.25 -10.99
CA TYR A 221 -3.93 4.26 -11.84
C TYR A 221 -4.46 3.11 -11.02
N ARG A 222 -5.67 2.64 -11.35
CA ARG A 222 -6.25 1.45 -10.74
C ARG A 222 -5.86 0.21 -11.53
N PHE A 223 -5.25 -0.75 -10.84
CA PHE A 223 -4.81 -2.02 -11.38
C PHE A 223 -5.68 -3.14 -10.79
N GLU A 224 -6.40 -3.87 -11.64
CA GLU A 224 -7.31 -4.94 -11.22
C GLU A 224 -6.72 -6.33 -11.45
N THR A 225 -7.12 -7.29 -10.63
CA THR A 225 -6.69 -8.68 -10.73
C THR A 225 -7.21 -9.32 -12.01
N GLY A 226 -6.32 -9.83 -12.87
CA GLY A 226 -6.71 -10.64 -14.04
C GLY A 226 -7.14 -9.85 -15.28
N GLY A 227 -6.79 -8.57 -15.38
CA GLY A 227 -6.93 -7.82 -16.63
C GLY A 227 -5.90 -8.30 -17.66
N SER A 228 -6.23 -9.34 -18.43
CA SER A 228 -5.63 -9.53 -19.75
C SER A 228 -5.97 -8.27 -20.54
N VAL A 229 -5.02 -7.37 -20.75
CA VAL A 229 -5.24 -6.23 -21.64
C VAL A 229 -5.60 -6.83 -23.00
N PRO A 230 -6.77 -6.52 -23.59
CA PRO A 230 -7.09 -7.01 -24.92
C PRO A 230 -6.00 -6.53 -25.87
N ALA A 231 -5.39 -7.48 -26.57
CA ALA A 231 -4.33 -7.27 -27.54
C ALA A 231 -4.80 -6.28 -28.61
N SER A 232 -4.49 -4.99 -28.44
CA SER A 232 -4.58 -4.05 -29.56
C SER A 232 -3.34 -4.22 -30.43
N ALA A 233 -3.58 -4.45 -31.72
CA ALA A 233 -2.64 -4.88 -32.75
C ALA A 233 -1.25 -4.22 -32.65
N GLY A 234 -0.22 -5.03 -32.42
CA GLY A 234 1.17 -4.60 -32.55
C GLY A 234 2.19 -5.50 -31.85
N ASN A 235 1.97 -5.85 -30.59
CA ASN A 235 2.91 -6.66 -29.80
C ASN A 235 2.14 -7.61 -28.87
N THR A 236 2.23 -8.91 -29.14
CA THR A 236 1.53 -9.96 -28.37
C THR A 236 2.32 -10.27 -27.10
N PHE A 237 1.73 -10.07 -25.93
CA PHE A 237 2.29 -10.54 -24.66
C PHE A 237 1.36 -11.60 -24.07
N ALA A 238 1.90 -12.82 -23.93
CA ALA A 238 1.26 -13.90 -23.19
C ALA A 238 2.08 -14.15 -21.92
N SER A 239 1.47 -14.05 -20.75
CA SER A 239 2.01 -14.67 -19.55
C SER A 239 0.96 -14.79 -18.45
N ALA A 240 0.60 -16.03 -18.13
CA ALA A 240 0.10 -16.39 -16.81
C ALA A 240 0.98 -17.53 -16.29
N LEU A 241 1.81 -17.23 -15.28
CA LEU A 241 2.44 -18.28 -14.48
C LEU A 241 1.36 -18.88 -13.54
N PRO A 242 1.27 -20.20 -13.40
CA PRO A 242 0.29 -20.81 -12.52
C PRO A 242 0.60 -20.50 -11.05
N GLY A 243 -0.39 -19.96 -10.33
CA GLY A 243 -0.43 -19.98 -8.86
C GLY A 243 -0.34 -18.66 -8.10
N LYS A 244 -0.18 -17.50 -8.76
CA LYS A 244 -0.32 -16.19 -8.08
C LYS A 244 -1.09 -15.20 -8.95
N PRO A 245 -2.13 -14.52 -8.44
CA PRO A 245 -2.75 -13.41 -9.15
C PRO A 245 -1.73 -12.27 -9.22
N LEU A 246 -1.05 -12.13 -10.35
CA LEU A 246 -0.21 -10.98 -10.64
C LEU A 246 -1.03 -9.99 -11.46
N VAL A 247 -0.93 -8.70 -11.14
CA VAL A 247 -1.46 -7.65 -12.00
C VAL A 247 -0.33 -7.14 -12.88
N GLN A 248 -0.49 -7.20 -14.19
CA GLN A 248 0.52 -6.67 -15.11
C GLN A 248 0.34 -5.17 -15.26
N ALA A 249 1.41 -4.41 -15.00
CA ALA A 249 1.45 -2.99 -15.27
C ALA A 249 2.39 -2.70 -16.44
N THR A 250 1.89 -1.96 -17.43
CA THR A 250 2.64 -1.57 -18.62
C THR A 250 2.70 -0.04 -18.70
N VAL A 251 3.91 0.51 -18.75
CA VAL A 251 4.14 1.94 -19.05
C VAL A 251 4.71 2.05 -20.45
N ILE A 252 4.20 3.02 -21.22
CA ILE A 252 4.55 3.23 -22.62
C ILE A 252 5.05 4.66 -22.77
N LEU A 253 6.26 4.86 -23.31
CA LEU A 253 6.75 6.17 -23.72
C LEU A 253 6.65 6.26 -25.24
N GLU A 254 5.76 7.15 -25.70
CA GLU A 254 5.57 7.44 -27.10
C GLU A 254 6.29 8.75 -27.45
N GLY A 255 7.07 8.68 -28.53
CA GLY A 255 7.67 9.87 -29.10
C GLY A 255 6.68 10.57 -30.00
N ASP A 256 6.32 11.81 -29.65
CA ASP A 256 5.63 12.66 -30.62
C ASP A 256 6.59 12.97 -31.78
N ALA A 257 6.22 12.50 -32.98
CA ALA A 257 6.99 12.74 -34.19
C ALA A 257 7.07 14.23 -34.56
N ALA A 258 6.16 15.05 -34.04
CA ALA A 258 6.08 16.48 -34.33
C ALA A 258 6.96 17.36 -33.41
N THR A 259 7.45 16.85 -32.28
CA THR A 259 8.22 17.69 -31.34
C THR A 259 9.74 17.58 -31.57
N PRO A 260 10.45 18.70 -31.86
CA PRO A 260 11.91 18.70 -31.95
C PRO A 260 12.56 18.44 -30.58
N GLY A 261 13.42 17.42 -30.51
CA GLY A 261 14.20 17.10 -29.32
C GLY A 261 14.56 15.62 -29.20
N VAL A 262 15.49 15.30 -28.29
CA VAL A 262 15.89 13.92 -28.01
C VAL A 262 15.02 13.37 -26.88
N LEU A 263 14.25 12.31 -27.14
CA LEU A 263 13.56 11.56 -26.08
C LEU A 263 14.58 10.82 -25.21
N ALA A 264 14.31 10.78 -23.90
CA ALA A 264 15.08 9.98 -22.95
C ALA A 264 14.16 9.01 -22.18
N ALA A 265 14.52 7.74 -22.19
CA ALA A 265 13.93 6.74 -21.31
C ALA A 265 14.80 6.56 -20.06
N GLY A 266 14.18 6.20 -18.94
CA GLY A 266 14.87 5.81 -17.71
C GLY A 266 14.00 4.84 -16.90
N ASP A 267 14.03 4.93 -15.58
CA ASP A 267 13.37 3.96 -14.72
C ASP A 267 11.89 4.29 -14.49
N VAL A 268 11.10 3.28 -14.18
CA VAL A 268 9.70 3.42 -13.75
C VAL A 268 9.59 2.97 -12.30
N ARG A 269 8.80 3.67 -11.50
CA ARG A 269 8.54 3.33 -10.10
C ARG A 269 7.05 3.29 -9.84
N PHE A 270 6.60 2.22 -9.20
CA PHE A 270 5.22 1.99 -8.80
C PHE A 270 5.15 2.06 -7.28
N VAL A 271 4.29 2.94 -6.76
CA VAL A 271 4.06 3.08 -5.31
C VAL A 271 2.59 2.79 -4.99
N GLY A 272 2.31 1.77 -4.18
CA GLY A 272 0.93 1.34 -3.90
C GLY A 272 0.80 -0.11 -3.40
N PRO A 273 -0.39 -0.72 -3.44
CA PRO A 273 -1.65 -0.03 -3.66
C PRO A 273 -1.93 0.91 -2.49
N PHE A 274 -2.53 2.06 -2.77
CA PHE A 274 -3.14 2.88 -1.73
C PHE A 274 -4.52 2.32 -1.41
N PRO A 275 -4.95 2.32 -0.13
CA PRO A 275 -6.34 2.11 0.17
C PRO A 275 -7.20 3.03 -0.67
N GLU A 276 -8.28 2.47 -1.20
CA GLU A 276 -9.34 3.28 -1.77
C GLU A 276 -9.73 4.29 -0.70
N GLN A 277 -9.52 5.58 -0.99
CA GLN A 277 -10.07 6.63 -0.16
C GLN A 277 -11.58 6.58 -0.37
N LYS A 278 -12.26 5.66 0.32
CA LYS A 278 -13.67 5.86 0.63
C LYS A 278 -13.70 7.19 1.35
N LEU A 279 -14.08 8.24 0.62
CA LEU A 279 -14.63 9.42 1.25
C LEU A 279 -15.72 8.87 2.13
N LEU A 280 -15.45 8.77 3.43
CA LEU A 280 -16.45 8.49 4.42
C LEU A 280 -17.48 9.58 4.16
N ALA A 281 -18.62 9.19 3.58
CA ALA A 281 -19.73 10.10 3.37
C ALA A 281 -19.92 10.82 4.70
N ALA A 282 -19.88 12.15 4.68
CA ALA A 282 -20.11 12.93 5.88
C ALA A 282 -21.38 12.35 6.52
N PRO A 283 -21.34 11.93 7.80
CA PRO A 283 -22.44 11.21 8.41
C PRO A 283 -23.73 11.99 8.12
N GLU A 284 -24.64 11.36 7.37
CA GLU A 284 -25.95 11.93 7.06
C GLU A 284 -26.67 12.11 8.40
N GLY A 285 -26.60 13.32 8.94
CA GLY A 285 -26.92 13.56 10.36
C GLY A 285 -26.32 14.83 10.96
N PHE A 286 -25.27 15.43 10.37
CA PHE A 286 -24.88 16.81 10.70
C PHE A 286 -25.87 17.82 10.08
N SER A 287 -27.10 17.77 10.56
CA SER A 287 -28.00 18.91 10.51
C SER A 287 -27.48 19.90 11.56
N CYS A 288 -27.05 21.10 11.15
CA CYS A 288 -26.96 22.25 12.05
C CYS A 288 -28.37 22.64 12.51
N ARG A 289 -29.03 21.77 13.29
CA ARG A 289 -30.38 22.00 13.82
C ARG A 289 -30.25 22.56 15.23
N GLY A 290 -30.55 23.84 15.35
CA GLY A 290 -31.07 24.44 16.58
C GLY A 290 -30.05 25.05 17.51
N TRP A 291 -29.45 26.18 17.11
CA TRP A 291 -29.22 27.23 18.12
C TRP A 291 -30.53 28.00 18.23
N ARG A 292 -31.28 27.74 19.31
CA ARG A 292 -32.35 28.65 19.73
C ARG A 292 -31.73 30.02 19.87
N THR A 293 -32.28 31.00 19.16
CA THR A 293 -32.06 32.41 19.43
C THR A 293 -32.28 32.64 20.91
N ALA A 294 -31.24 33.12 21.61
CA ALA A 294 -31.44 33.68 22.93
C ALA A 294 -32.49 34.80 22.84
N PRO A 295 -33.39 34.96 23.82
CA PRO A 295 -34.34 36.05 23.83
C PRO A 295 -33.59 37.38 23.72
N ALA A 296 -34.06 38.24 22.80
CA ALA A 296 -33.43 39.50 22.46
C ALA A 296 -33.22 40.38 23.70
N PRO A 297 -32.03 40.95 23.93
CA PRO A 297 -31.89 42.06 24.87
C PRO A 297 -32.58 43.30 24.31
N HIS A 298 -33.18 44.08 25.20
CA HIS A 298 -33.92 45.32 24.95
C HIS A 298 -33.27 46.28 23.93
N PRO A 299 -34.08 47.07 23.21
CA PRO A 299 -33.60 47.94 22.14
C PRO A 299 -32.75 49.09 22.67
N VAL A 300 -31.44 49.04 22.43
CA VAL A 300 -30.58 50.21 22.48
C VAL A 300 -30.39 50.73 21.06
N ARG A 301 -30.84 51.97 20.85
CA ARG A 301 -30.70 52.74 19.61
C ARG A 301 -29.21 52.86 19.23
N ARG A 302 -28.76 52.18 18.18
CA ARG A 302 -27.52 52.48 17.45
C ARG A 302 -27.70 52.32 15.94
N SER A 303 -26.94 53.15 15.22
CA SER A 303 -27.03 53.51 13.81
C SER A 303 -26.80 52.36 12.82
N PRO A 304 -27.29 52.48 11.56
CA PRO A 304 -27.28 51.38 10.59
C PRO A 304 -26.06 51.46 9.67
N THR A 305 -25.01 50.67 9.93
CA THR A 305 -24.05 50.20 8.91
C THR A 305 -23.12 49.19 9.55
N GLU A 306 -23.54 47.93 9.66
CA GLU A 306 -22.61 46.80 9.79
C GLU A 306 -23.33 45.50 9.42
N THR A 307 -22.89 44.87 8.33
CA THR A 307 -23.37 43.58 7.86
C THR A 307 -22.73 42.47 8.71
N PRO A 308 -23.51 41.55 9.33
CA PRO A 308 -22.93 40.45 10.08
C PRO A 308 -22.27 39.44 9.11
N ARG A 309 -20.95 39.26 9.24
CA ARG A 309 -20.22 38.16 8.61
C ARG A 309 -20.30 36.94 9.53
N PHE A 310 -21.01 35.90 9.11
CA PHE A 310 -21.00 34.61 9.78
C PHE A 310 -19.72 33.85 9.42
N TRP A 311 -18.86 33.63 10.42
CA TRP A 311 -17.68 32.78 10.33
C TRP A 311 -18.01 31.38 10.85
N CYS A 312 -17.76 30.36 10.04
CA CYS A 312 -17.76 28.96 10.46
C CYS A 312 -16.29 28.48 10.41
N PRO A 313 -15.52 28.50 11.51
CA PRO A 313 -14.14 28.06 11.47
C PRO A 313 -14.10 26.53 11.44
N VAL A 314 -13.87 25.95 10.25
CA VAL A 314 -13.40 24.56 10.15
C VAL A 314 -11.88 24.59 10.29
N SER A 315 -11.39 24.45 11.52
CA SER A 315 -9.97 24.32 11.80
C SER A 315 -9.52 22.88 11.55
N VAL A 316 -8.94 22.61 10.38
CA VAL A 316 -8.17 21.38 10.15
C VAL A 316 -6.77 21.58 10.72
N SER A 317 -6.53 21.02 11.91
CA SER A 317 -5.21 20.99 12.54
C SER A 317 -4.25 20.08 11.75
N ARG A 318 -3.40 20.65 10.89
CA ARG A 318 -2.16 20.00 10.43
C ARG A 318 -1.08 20.24 11.47
N ARG A 319 -0.84 19.27 12.37
CA ARG A 319 0.42 19.23 13.14
C ARG A 319 1.49 18.59 12.27
N ALA A 320 2.51 19.37 11.94
CA ALA A 320 3.75 18.90 11.36
C ALA A 320 4.51 18.07 12.41
N ALA A 321 4.84 16.81 12.07
CA ALA A 321 5.79 16.02 12.83
C ALA A 321 7.21 16.47 12.45
N LYS A 322 7.93 17.08 13.40
CA LYS A 322 9.39 17.21 13.39
C LYS A 322 9.96 16.21 14.39
N ASN A 323 10.90 15.40 13.88
CA ASN A 323 12.05 14.76 14.50
C ASN A 323 11.85 13.98 15.82
N TYR A 324 11.99 12.65 15.73
CA TYR A 324 12.65 11.87 16.77
C TYR A 324 13.89 11.20 16.17
N ALA A 325 15.04 11.54 16.73
CA ALA A 325 16.30 10.82 16.55
C ALA A 325 16.25 9.55 17.39
N VAL A 326 16.69 8.43 16.83
CA VAL A 326 17.06 7.23 17.59
C VAL A 326 18.57 7.15 17.56
N SER A 327 19.18 7.39 18.73
CA SER A 327 20.56 7.03 19.06
C SER A 327 20.56 5.58 19.51
N ALA A 328 21.45 4.78 18.93
CA ALA A 328 21.96 3.55 19.51
C ALA A 328 23.34 3.25 18.88
N GLU A 329 24.35 3.98 19.32
CA GLU A 329 25.73 3.48 19.38
C GLU A 329 26.02 3.27 20.87
N ASP A 330 26.24 2.02 21.29
CA ASP A 330 27.52 1.65 21.89
C ASP A 330 27.58 0.13 22.21
N ARG A 331 28.67 -0.46 21.68
CA ARG A 331 29.43 -1.67 22.10
C ARG A 331 28.83 -3.06 21.97
#